data_AF-A0A4V2F7K1-F1
#
_entry.id   AF-A0A4V2F7K1-F1
#
_cell.length_a   1.000
_cell.length_b   1.000
_cell.length_c   1.000
_cell.angle_alpha   90.00
_cell.angle_beta   90.00
_cell.angle_gamma   90.00
#
_symmetry.space_group_name_H-M   'P 1'
#
loop_
_entity.id
_entity.type
_entity.pdbx_description
1 polymer ?
#
loop_
_entity_poly.entity_id
_entity_poly.type
_entity_poly.pdbx_seq_one_letter_code
_entity_poly.pdbx_strand_id
1 'polypeptide(L)' 'MQNQLKSEVKKRNHRKRVERWLLKNQKFINITAIEKEIDAPKGLIQKFIKYDKKIKDKWIDPIYAVIQRFKSFGLK' A
#
# COMPACT_ATOMS: atom_id res chain seq x y z
N MET A 1 16.32 -16.81 15.40
CA MET A 1 15.17 -16.13 16.03
C MET A 1 15.16 -14.61 15.84
N GLN A 2 16.26 -13.88 16.04
CA GLN A 2 16.27 -12.40 15.95
C GLN A 2 15.92 -11.82 14.55
N ASN A 3 16.23 -12.53 13.45
CA ASN A 3 15.92 -12.07 12.09
C ASN A 3 14.43 -12.18 11.72
N GLN A 4 13.69 -13.13 12.31
CA GLN A 4 12.24 -13.28 12.08
C GLN A 4 11.43 -12.17 12.79
N LEU A 5 11.87 -11.75 13.98
CA LEU A 5 11.25 -10.62 14.69
C LEU A 5 11.43 -9.29 13.92
N LYS A 6 12.61 -9.07 13.33
CA LYS A 6 12.89 -7.86 12.53
C LYS A 6 12.04 -7.80 11.25
N SER A 7 11.80 -8.93 10.59
CA SER A 7 10.97 -8.97 9.36
C SER A 7 9.48 -8.74 9.65
N GLU A 8 8.95 -9.27 10.76
CA GLU A 8 7.58 -9.03 11.23
C GLU A 8 7.32 -7.56 11.59
N VAL A 9 8.25 -6.91 12.30
CA VAL A 9 8.15 -5.47 12.63
C VAL A 9 8.17 -4.61 11.37
N LYS A 10 9.03 -4.95 10.40
CA LYS A 10 9.10 -4.24 9.11
C LYS A 10 7.79 -4.35 8.33
N LYS A 11 7.19 -5.54 8.26
CA LYS A 11 5.87 -5.76 7.62
C LYS A 11 4.76 -4.96 8.30
N ARG A 12 4.69 -4.96 9.63
CA ARG A 12 3.70 -4.14 10.38
C ARG A 12 3.85 -2.65 10.08
N ASN A 13 5.08 -2.17 9.92
CA ASN A 13 5.36 -0.79 9.56
C ASN A 13 4.91 -0.45 8.14
N HIS A 14 5.13 -1.34 7.16
CA HIS A 14 4.66 -1.15 5.79
C HIS A 14 3.14 -1.09 5.71
N ARG A 15 2.42 -2.01 6.35
CA ARG A 15 0.95 -2.02 6.39
C ARG A 15 0.38 -0.69 6.88
N LYS A 16 0.80 -0.25 8.07
CA LYS A 16 0.33 1.02 8.65
C LYS A 16 0.66 2.23 7.78
N ARG A 17 1.76 2.20 7.02
CA ARG A 17 2.14 3.28 6.09
C ARG A 17 1.27 3.28 4.84
N VAL A 18 1.05 2.10 4.25
CA VAL A 18 0.19 1.91 3.08
C VAL A 18 -1.23 2.34 3.38
N GLU A 19 -1.85 1.78 4.42
CA GLU A 19 -3.25 2.03 4.77
C GLU A 19 -3.50 3.53 5.05
N ARG A 20 -2.64 4.16 5.85
CA ARG A 20 -2.73 5.61 6.12
C ARG A 20 -2.54 6.45 4.87
N TRP A 21 -1.58 6.09 4.01
CA TRP A 21 -1.33 6.86 2.78
C TRP A 21 -2.50 6.74 1.81
N LEU A 22 -3.07 5.53 1.63
CA LEU A 22 -4.24 5.31 0.77
C LEU A 22 -5.44 6.13 1.25
N LEU A 23 -5.76 6.08 2.54
CA LEU A 23 -6.89 6.85 3.10
C LEU A 23 -6.71 8.37 2.96
N LYS A 24 -5.49 8.87 3.19
CA LYS A 24 -5.16 10.29 3.08
C LYS A 24 -5.19 10.80 1.63
N ASN A 25 -4.72 9.98 0.68
CA ASN A 25 -4.49 10.40 -0.70
C ASN A 25 -5.56 9.91 -1.69
N GLN A 26 -6.57 9.16 -1.25
CA GLN A 26 -7.60 8.55 -2.12
C GLN A 26 -8.25 9.52 -3.11
N LYS A 27 -8.35 10.81 -2.79
CA LYS A 27 -8.95 11.85 -3.65
C LYS A 27 -8.03 12.33 -4.76
N PHE A 28 -6.72 12.07 -4.65
CA PHE A 28 -5.69 12.61 -5.53
C PHE A 28 -4.99 11.54 -6.38
N ILE A 29 -5.35 10.28 -6.20
CA ILE A 29 -4.67 9.14 -6.83
C ILE A 29 -5.62 8.34 -7.70
N ASN A 30 -5.13 7.83 -8.82
CA ASN A 30 -5.86 6.86 -9.62
C ASN A 30 -5.66 5.46 -9.01
N ILE A 31 -6.61 5.05 -8.15
CA ILE A 31 -6.58 3.76 -7.45
C ILE A 31 -6.50 2.59 -8.45
N THR A 32 -7.25 2.66 -9.55
CA THR A 32 -7.23 1.59 -10.58
C THR A 32 -5.87 1.48 -11.27
N ALA A 33 -5.15 2.58 -11.45
CA ALA A 33 -3.79 2.54 -11.99
C ALA A 33 -2.82 1.83 -11.04
N ILE A 34 -2.92 2.08 -9.73
CA ILE A 34 -2.11 1.38 -8.72
C ILE A 34 -2.40 -0.12 -8.72
N GLU A 35 -3.69 -0.51 -8.80
CA GLU A 35 -4.08 -1.92 -8.85
C GLU A 35 -3.53 -2.63 -10.09
N LYS A 36 -3.55 -1.97 -11.26
CA LYS A 36 -2.97 -2.50 -12.50
C LYS A 36 -1.45 -2.64 -12.41
N GLU A 37 -0.76 -1.64 -11.86
CA GLU A 37 0.72 -1.63 -11.75
C GLU A 37 1.27 -2.81 -10.93
N ILE A 38 0.47 -3.37 -10.02
CA ILE A 38 0.88 -4.50 -9.18
C ILE A 38 0.15 -5.80 -9.55
N ASP A 39 -0.55 -5.84 -10.69
CA ASP A 39 -1.40 -6.97 -11.12
C ASP A 39 -2.41 -7.43 -10.04
N ALA A 40 -2.93 -6.48 -9.26
CA ALA A 40 -3.95 -6.74 -8.26
C ALA A 40 -5.36 -6.82 -8.86
N PRO A 41 -6.26 -7.62 -8.25
CA PRO A 41 -7.67 -7.62 -8.62
C PRO A 41 -8.27 -6.22 -8.55
N LYS A 42 -9.04 -5.85 -9.57
CA LYS A 42 -9.76 -4.58 -9.62
C LYS A 42 -10.64 -4.40 -8.38
N GLY A 43 -10.54 -3.24 -7.77
CA GLY A 43 -11.30 -2.86 -6.59
C GLY A 43 -10.76 -3.40 -5.27
N LEU A 44 -9.57 -4.00 -5.24
CA LEU A 44 -8.90 -4.42 -4.01
C LEU A 44 -8.67 -3.23 -3.05
N ILE A 45 -8.06 -2.16 -3.56
CA ILE A 45 -7.77 -0.95 -2.78
C ILE A 45 -9.06 -0.17 -2.58
N GLN A 46 -9.95 -0.16 -3.57
CA GLN A 46 -11.26 0.49 -3.45
C GLN A 46 -12.11 -0.11 -2.31
N LYS A 47 -12.11 -1.44 -2.17
CA LYS A 47 -12.85 -2.13 -1.10
C LYS A 47 -12.28 -1.79 0.27
N PHE A 48 -10.97 -1.66 0.39
CA PHE A 48 -10.33 -1.18 1.61
C PHE A 48 -10.81 0.23 1.96
N ILE A 49 -10.76 1.15 1.01
CA ILE A 49 -11.13 2.56 1.26
C ILE A 49 -12.62 2.74 1.58
N LYS A 50 -13.52 2.08 0.83
CA LYS A 50 -14.97 2.29 0.95
C LYS A 50 -15.64 1.48 2.05
N TYR A 51 -15.14 0.27 2.30
CA TYR A 51 -15.82 -0.70 3.15
C TYR A 51 -14.95 -1.20 4.31
N ASP A 52 -13.82 -0.54 4.55
CA ASP A 52 -12.80 -0.92 5.54
C ASP A 52 -12.37 -2.39 5.42
N LYS A 53 -12.40 -2.94 4.19
CA LYS A 53 -11.99 -4.33 3.95
C LYS A 53 -10.48 -4.45 4.03
N LYS A 54 -9.98 -5.30 4.93
CA LYS A 54 -8.55 -5.54 5.11
C LYS A 54 -7.86 -5.95 3.80
N ILE A 55 -6.79 -5.23 3.43
CA ILE A 55 -5.87 -5.62 2.36
C ILE A 55 -5.08 -6.86 2.80
N LYS A 56 -5.04 -7.91 1.99
CA LYS A 56 -4.23 -9.12 2.28
C LYS A 56 -2.73 -8.78 2.29
N ASP A 57 -1.97 -9.40 3.19
CA ASP A 57 -0.53 -9.10 3.39
C ASP A 57 0.30 -9.17 2.11
N LYS A 58 -0.03 -10.10 1.20
CA LYS A 58 0.65 -10.24 -0.09
C LYS A 58 0.65 -8.98 -0.97
N TRP A 59 -0.29 -8.05 -0.73
CA TRP A 59 -0.40 -6.81 -1.48
C TRP A 59 0.24 -5.61 -0.78
N ILE A 60 0.58 -5.72 0.50
CA ILE A 60 1.12 -4.60 1.27
C ILE A 60 2.46 -4.13 0.72
N ASP A 61 3.40 -5.05 0.51
CA ASP A 61 4.74 -4.70 0.01
C ASP A 61 4.71 -4.18 -1.44
N PRO A 62 3.95 -4.76 -2.39
CA PRO A 62 3.78 -4.19 -3.72
C PRO A 62 3.19 -2.78 -3.72
N ILE A 63 2.12 -2.54 -2.95
CA ILE A 63 1.52 -1.20 -2.84
C ILE A 63 2.52 -0.22 -2.21
N TYR A 64 3.26 -0.67 -1.19
CA TYR A 64 4.29 0.16 -0.57
C TYR A 64 5.36 0.60 -1.58
N ALA A 65 5.82 -0.31 -2.44
CA ALA A 65 6.81 0.00 -3.47
C ALA A 65 6.30 1.05 -4.47
N VAL A 66 5.04 0.94 -4.92
CA VAL A 66 4.40 1.97 -5.77
C VAL A 66 4.38 3.33 -5.07
N ILE A 67 3.96 3.37 -3.79
CA ILE A 67 3.90 4.61 -3.00
C ILE A 67 5.28 5.25 -2.85
N GLN A 68 6.34 4.45 -2.68
CA GLN A 68 7.71 4.98 -2.58
C GLN A 68 8.14 5.67 -3.88
N ARG A 69 7.78 5.14 -5.06
CA ARG A 69 8.07 5.77 -6.36
C ARG A 69 7.42 7.15 -6.51
N PHE A 70 6.20 7.32 -6.00
CA PHE A 70 5.54 8.63 -5.96
C PHE A 70 6.24 9.61 -5.01
N LYS A 71 6.73 9.14 -3.85
CA LYS A 71 7.41 10.00 -2.87
C LYS A 71 8.81 10.42 -3.29
N SER A 72 9.51 9.59 -4.05
CA SER A 72 10.82 9.96 -4.60
C SER A 72 10.73 11.04 -5.68
N PHE A 73 9.54 11.28 -6.22
CA PHE A 73 9.24 12.39 -7.12
C PHE A 73 9.07 13.71 -6.34
N GLY A 74 10.04 14.02 -5.48
CA GLY A 74 10.17 15.37 -4.92
C GLY A 74 10.72 16.28 -6.00
N LEU A 75 9.97 17.33 -6.35
CA LEU A 75 10.45 18.42 -7.21
C LEU A 75 11.78 18.93 -6.63
N LYS A 76 12.87 18.76 -7.39
CA LYS A 76 14.10 19.54 -7.21
C LYS A 76 13.85 20.95 -7.72
#